data_AF-A0A518DLP0-F1
#
_entry.id   AF-A0A518DLP0-F1
#
_cell.length_a   1.000
_cell.length_b   1.000
_cell.length_c   1.000
_cell.angle_alpha   90.00
_cell.angle_beta   90.00
_cell.angle_gamma   90.00
#
_symmetry.space_group_name_H-M   'P 1'
#
loop_
_entity.id
_entity.type
_entity.pdbx_description
1 polymer ?
#
loop_
_entity_poly.entity_id
_entity_poly.type
_entity_poly.pdbx_seq_one_letter_code
_entity_poly.pdbx_strand_id
1 'polypeptide(L)'
;MSTLDKGLLPEELAGQEPAAAGIARLEGWLDRAGERLNPILVKEARQAMKSMQFVVTFTLLILCAWAWTGLVLSLSYAQHGEAMYFQPMGPLVLAGYFTVLAVPLLVIVPYMAFRSLASEREDGTFELLSITALSARQIVTGKLGSAILQIIVYYSALSPCIAFTYLLRGIDVVSIMLLLSGLFLGSVLLSALGLLLATVTTVQVWQMLISILQLIGQLFITGWVVTAVWVWVEAGSPTAYDDRIFWLIMLLLALIMGSFLALFVMAAAAQISFSSDNRSTRLRMVMCVQHLILFGWAVCWYANQKEWEAFTFFFSISAFYWAVMGSLMSGEMAELSPRVRRQLPQSLLGRAVFTWFNPGSGTGTLFALLNYLLGVVCVAFLGTFLGLWNESDPFPFEHIVLPGILWLSYLAIYLTIGRGLVMLFRQRMAIGVFRAFSINLFVIVGGAVGPFLASAILPAIFDLNVASYEYDMMQLPNWLWTIIEVHDESLSAQSVIVGLVLLGGGLAFLVQLALAAREVEATRQAAPQRVLEDEAEMHPRRESLPSSPWDHDEPASGEPAPSEQAAISPEDPAAPGIIE
;
A
#
# COMPACT_ATOMS: atom_id res chain seq x y z
N MET A 1 -67.94 -42.69 -18.55
CA MET A 1 -68.24 -43.33 -17.25
C MET A 1 -66.92 -43.40 -16.50
N SER A 2 -66.59 -42.53 -15.54
CA SER A 2 -67.36 -42.21 -14.35
C SER A 2 -67.21 -40.74 -13.96
N THR A 3 -68.35 -40.12 -13.74
CA THR A 3 -68.58 -38.83 -13.11
C THR A 3 -68.36 -38.88 -11.60
N LEU A 4 -68.16 -37.71 -10.99
CA LEU A 4 -68.29 -37.36 -9.55
C LEU A 4 -67.05 -37.76 -8.73
N ASP A 5 -66.28 -36.83 -8.18
CA ASP A 5 -66.78 -35.94 -7.13
C ASP A 5 -66.13 -34.55 -7.17
N LYS A 6 -66.92 -33.54 -7.54
CA LYS A 6 -66.66 -32.12 -7.27
C LYS A 6 -67.53 -31.76 -6.08
N GLY A 7 -66.95 -31.75 -4.90
CA GLY A 7 -67.59 -31.36 -3.66
C GLY A 7 -66.58 -30.71 -2.72
N LEU A 8 -66.54 -29.38 -2.80
CA LEU A 8 -66.35 -28.42 -1.70
C LEU A 8 -65.44 -28.82 -0.54
N LEU A 9 -64.35 -28.06 -0.35
CA LEU A 9 -63.85 -27.47 0.92
C LEU A 9 -62.50 -26.76 0.66
N PRO A 10 -62.11 -25.72 1.42
CA PRO A 10 -62.48 -24.33 1.20
C PRO A 10 -61.28 -23.38 0.96
N GLU A 11 -61.60 -22.13 0.63
CA GLU A 11 -60.73 -20.95 0.48
C GLU A 11 -59.84 -20.64 1.71
N GLU A 12 -58.85 -21.47 2.02
CA GLU A 12 -57.98 -21.26 3.19
C GLU A 12 -56.47 -21.28 2.91
N LEU A 13 -56.07 -21.10 1.64
CA LEU A 13 -54.65 -20.93 1.27
C LEU A 13 -54.31 -19.56 0.66
N ALA A 14 -55.27 -18.65 0.53
CA ALA A 14 -55.06 -17.29 -0.02
C ALA A 14 -54.46 -16.29 1.00
N GLY A 15 -53.90 -16.77 2.11
CA GLY A 15 -53.40 -15.93 3.21
C GLY A 15 -51.86 -15.87 3.36
N GLN A 16 -51.08 -16.61 2.56
CA GLN A 16 -49.62 -16.71 2.73
C GLN A 16 -48.78 -16.02 1.62
N GLU A 17 -49.39 -15.33 0.66
CA GLU A 17 -48.66 -14.80 -0.50
C GLU A 17 -47.85 -13.49 -0.35
N PRO A 18 -48.05 -12.58 0.63
CA PRO A 18 -47.28 -11.33 0.64
C PRO A 18 -45.82 -11.53 1.11
N ALA A 19 -45.56 -12.48 2.02
CA ALA A 19 -44.21 -12.77 2.51
C ALA A 19 -43.36 -13.53 1.48
N ALA A 20 -43.96 -14.50 0.77
CA ALA A 20 -43.29 -15.25 -0.29
C ALA A 20 -42.91 -14.37 -1.49
N ALA A 21 -43.77 -13.42 -1.88
CA ALA A 21 -43.47 -12.46 -2.95
C ALA A 21 -42.37 -11.46 -2.56
N GLY A 22 -42.30 -11.08 -1.28
CA GLY A 22 -41.22 -10.24 -0.75
C GLY A 22 -39.86 -10.96 -0.79
N ILE A 23 -39.82 -12.23 -0.36
CA ILE A 23 -38.62 -13.06 -0.39
C ILE A 23 -38.15 -13.30 -1.82
N ALA A 24 -39.05 -13.65 -2.75
CA ALA A 24 -38.70 -13.87 -4.15
C ALA A 24 -38.15 -12.61 -4.85
N ARG A 25 -38.67 -11.42 -4.51
CA ARG A 25 -38.12 -10.15 -5.01
C ARG A 25 -36.73 -9.85 -4.44
N LEU A 26 -36.52 -10.21 -3.18
CA LEU A 26 -35.25 -10.05 -2.48
C LEU A 26 -34.21 -11.03 -3.05
N GLU A 27 -34.58 -12.29 -3.29
CA GLU A 27 -33.77 -13.29 -4.01
C GLU A 27 -33.42 -12.82 -5.41
N GLY A 28 -34.40 -12.38 -6.21
CA GLY A 28 -34.13 -11.87 -7.56
C GLY A 28 -33.32 -10.56 -7.58
N TRP A 29 -33.29 -9.79 -6.50
CA TRP A 29 -32.37 -8.65 -6.34
C TRP A 29 -30.97 -9.11 -5.94
N LEU A 30 -30.87 -10.07 -5.02
CA LEU A 30 -29.59 -10.67 -4.60
C LEU A 30 -28.90 -11.38 -5.76
N ASP A 31 -29.63 -12.08 -6.63
CA ASP A 31 -29.08 -12.73 -7.82
C ASP A 31 -28.53 -11.71 -8.82
N ARG A 32 -29.30 -10.66 -9.12
CA ARG A 32 -28.83 -9.55 -9.98
C ARG A 32 -27.66 -8.78 -9.38
N ALA A 33 -27.63 -8.63 -8.05
CA ALA A 33 -26.48 -8.06 -7.35
C ALA A 33 -25.27 -9.00 -7.45
N GLY A 34 -25.47 -10.31 -7.30
CA GLY A 34 -24.48 -11.36 -7.46
C GLY A 34 -23.85 -11.40 -8.86
N GLU A 35 -24.65 -11.22 -9.91
CA GLU A 35 -24.19 -11.16 -11.31
C GLU A 35 -23.28 -9.95 -11.60
N ARG A 36 -23.46 -8.86 -10.85
CA ARG A 36 -22.61 -7.65 -10.95
C ARG A 36 -21.37 -7.72 -10.08
N LEU A 37 -21.34 -8.63 -9.11
CA LEU A 37 -20.17 -8.84 -8.27
C LEU A 37 -19.11 -9.62 -9.04
N ASN A 38 -17.87 -9.46 -8.57
CA ASN A 38 -16.76 -10.20 -9.14
C ASN A 38 -17.00 -11.72 -9.01
N PRO A 39 -16.95 -12.50 -10.11
CA PRO A 39 -17.25 -13.94 -10.05
C PRO A 39 -16.32 -14.70 -9.09
N ILE A 40 -15.09 -14.22 -8.91
CA ILE A 40 -14.12 -14.79 -7.97
C ILE A 40 -14.61 -14.59 -6.52
N LEU A 41 -15.15 -13.41 -6.21
CA LEU A 41 -15.69 -13.12 -4.88
C LEU A 41 -16.79 -14.12 -4.51
N VAL A 42 -17.76 -14.34 -5.39
CA VAL A 42 -18.90 -15.22 -5.14
C VAL A 42 -18.44 -16.68 -4.94
N LYS A 43 -17.52 -17.15 -5.80
CA LYS A 43 -16.95 -18.49 -5.71
C LYS A 43 -16.21 -18.69 -4.37
N GLU A 44 -15.29 -17.78 -4.05
CA GLU A 44 -14.43 -17.86 -2.87
C GLU A 44 -15.23 -17.71 -1.58
N ALA A 45 -16.20 -16.79 -1.53
CA ALA A 45 -17.04 -16.61 -0.35
C ALA A 45 -17.87 -17.86 -0.06
N ARG A 46 -18.45 -18.50 -1.09
CA ARG A 46 -19.19 -19.76 -0.94
C ARG A 46 -18.30 -20.88 -0.42
N GLN A 47 -17.06 -20.96 -0.90
CA GLN A 47 -16.10 -21.98 -0.47
C GLN A 47 -15.62 -21.73 0.97
N ALA A 48 -15.30 -20.48 1.31
CA ALA A 48 -14.82 -20.10 2.64
C ALA A 48 -15.86 -20.39 3.73
N MET A 49 -17.13 -20.03 3.50
CA MET A 49 -18.23 -20.25 4.45
C MET A 49 -18.54 -21.73 4.71
N LYS A 50 -18.17 -22.63 3.78
CA LYS A 50 -18.34 -24.08 3.92
C LYS A 50 -17.11 -24.77 4.53
N SER A 51 -16.02 -24.03 4.76
CA SER A 51 -14.79 -24.61 5.28
C SER A 51 -14.95 -25.04 6.74
N MET A 52 -14.36 -26.18 7.11
CA MET A 52 -14.34 -26.62 8.51
C MET A 52 -13.62 -25.62 9.42
N GLN A 53 -12.61 -24.94 8.89
CA GLN A 53 -11.90 -23.87 9.59
C GLN A 53 -12.84 -22.72 9.95
N PHE A 54 -13.71 -22.28 9.04
CA PHE A 54 -14.73 -21.27 9.34
C PHE A 54 -15.69 -21.74 10.43
N VAL A 55 -16.23 -22.96 10.31
CA VAL A 55 -17.18 -23.51 11.30
C VAL A 55 -16.55 -23.59 12.70
N VAL A 56 -15.32 -24.12 12.81
CA VAL A 56 -14.61 -24.25 14.09
C VAL A 56 -14.35 -22.88 14.71
N THR A 57 -13.85 -21.93 13.93
CA THR A 57 -13.49 -20.59 14.44
C THR A 57 -14.72 -19.76 14.80
N PHE A 58 -15.80 -19.87 14.04
CA PHE A 58 -17.08 -19.24 14.35
C PHE A 58 -17.69 -19.83 15.63
N THR A 59 -17.67 -21.15 15.77
CA THR A 59 -18.15 -21.82 17.00
C THR A 59 -17.30 -21.43 18.21
N LEU A 60 -15.98 -21.42 18.06
CA LEU A 60 -15.05 -21.01 19.13
C LEU A 60 -15.29 -19.55 19.52
N LEU A 61 -15.52 -18.65 18.56
CA LEU A 61 -15.82 -17.24 18.82
C LEU A 61 -17.09 -17.09 19.68
N ILE A 62 -18.17 -17.82 19.37
CA ILE A 62 -19.40 -17.79 20.18
C ILE A 62 -19.15 -18.38 21.57
N LEU A 63 -18.45 -19.51 21.66
CA LEU A 63 -18.12 -20.14 22.95
C LEU A 63 -17.25 -19.25 23.83
N CYS A 64 -16.23 -18.59 23.25
CA CYS A 64 -15.37 -17.65 23.95
C CYS A 64 -16.13 -16.40 24.38
N ALA A 65 -17.05 -15.88 23.56
CA ALA A 65 -17.90 -14.76 23.92
C ALA A 65 -18.81 -15.10 25.11
N TRP A 66 -19.42 -16.29 25.08
CA TRP A 66 -20.24 -16.79 26.17
C TRP A 66 -19.42 -17.01 27.44
N ALA A 67 -18.26 -17.65 27.33
CA ALA A 67 -17.34 -17.89 28.43
C ALA A 67 -16.82 -16.58 29.05
N TRP A 68 -16.49 -15.58 28.23
CA TRP A 68 -16.08 -14.25 28.68
C TRP A 68 -17.20 -13.57 29.48
N THR A 69 -18.43 -13.62 28.96
CA THR A 69 -19.61 -13.07 29.66
C THR A 69 -19.80 -13.73 31.03
N GLY A 70 -19.71 -15.06 31.09
CA GLY A 70 -19.82 -15.81 32.35
C GLY A 70 -18.67 -15.53 33.32
N LEU A 71 -17.44 -15.37 32.81
CA LEU A 71 -16.26 -15.05 33.60
C LEU A 71 -16.40 -13.65 34.23
N VAL A 72 -16.76 -12.63 33.44
CA VAL A 72 -16.93 -11.27 33.96
C VAL A 72 -18.03 -11.23 35.02
N LEU A 73 -19.18 -11.87 34.76
CA LEU A 73 -20.28 -11.91 35.73
C LEU A 73 -19.86 -12.59 37.05
N SER A 74 -19.17 -13.74 36.97
CA SER A 74 -18.74 -14.49 38.16
C SER A 74 -17.67 -13.77 38.97
N LEU A 75 -16.64 -13.22 38.33
CA LEU A 75 -15.57 -12.47 39.01
C LEU A 75 -16.12 -11.19 39.65
N SER A 76 -17.03 -10.50 38.96
CA SER A 76 -17.56 -9.23 39.45
C SER A 76 -18.51 -9.42 40.62
N TYR A 77 -19.34 -10.46 40.57
CA TYR A 77 -20.17 -10.86 41.71
C TYR A 77 -19.31 -11.28 42.92
N ALA A 78 -18.23 -12.03 42.69
CA ALA A 78 -17.33 -12.46 43.76
C ALA A 78 -16.56 -11.31 44.42
N GLN A 79 -16.15 -10.30 43.65
CA GLN A 79 -15.36 -9.17 44.15
C GLN A 79 -16.22 -8.07 44.79
N HIS A 80 -17.40 -7.78 44.24
CA HIS A 80 -18.17 -6.59 44.60
C HIS A 80 -19.54 -6.90 45.23
N GLY A 81 -20.00 -8.16 45.19
CA GLY A 81 -21.31 -8.55 45.74
C GLY A 81 -22.45 -7.69 45.17
N GLU A 82 -23.31 -7.17 46.05
CA GLU A 82 -24.43 -6.29 45.69
C GLU A 82 -24.00 -4.92 45.15
N ALA A 83 -22.75 -4.49 45.40
CA ALA A 83 -22.22 -3.23 44.88
C ALA A 83 -21.91 -3.26 43.37
N MET A 84 -22.02 -4.43 42.73
CA MET A 84 -21.84 -4.61 41.28
C MET A 84 -22.75 -3.68 40.45
N TYR A 85 -23.98 -3.42 40.89
CA TYR A 85 -24.95 -2.61 40.13
C TYR A 85 -24.55 -1.13 39.99
N PHE A 86 -23.60 -0.66 40.78
CA PHE A 86 -23.18 0.74 40.82
C PHE A 86 -21.84 1.00 40.12
N GLN A 87 -21.11 -0.04 39.72
CA GLN A 87 -19.80 0.08 39.07
C GLN A 87 -19.93 0.15 37.53
N PRO A 88 -19.17 1.03 36.85
CA PRO A 88 -19.13 1.07 35.39
C PRO A 88 -18.38 -0.17 34.85
N MET A 89 -19.11 -1.08 34.21
CA MET A 89 -18.57 -2.36 33.74
C MET A 89 -18.37 -2.44 32.23
N GLY A 90 -18.88 -1.45 31.48
CA GLY A 90 -18.83 -1.40 30.02
C GLY A 90 -17.42 -1.57 29.44
N PRO A 91 -16.41 -0.81 29.88
CA PRO A 91 -15.04 -0.89 29.34
C PRO A 91 -14.41 -2.28 29.48
N LEU A 92 -14.51 -2.91 30.65
CA LEU A 92 -13.95 -4.23 30.91
C LEU A 92 -14.58 -5.30 30.00
N VAL A 93 -15.92 -5.28 29.92
CA VAL A 93 -16.67 -6.24 29.10
C VAL A 93 -16.33 -6.04 27.63
N LEU A 94 -16.23 -4.78 27.17
CA LEU A 94 -15.83 -4.45 25.81
C LEU A 94 -14.42 -4.95 25.50
N ALA A 95 -13.44 -4.74 26.37
CA ALA A 95 -12.05 -5.16 26.13
C ALA A 95 -11.94 -6.67 25.89
N GLY A 96 -12.69 -7.49 26.61
CA GLY A 96 -12.69 -8.92 26.36
C GLY A 96 -13.47 -9.34 25.11
N TYR A 97 -14.63 -8.74 24.80
CA TYR A 97 -15.29 -8.99 23.51
C TYR A 97 -14.40 -8.56 22.33
N PHE A 98 -13.70 -7.44 22.46
CA PHE A 98 -12.70 -6.99 21.50
C PHE A 98 -11.58 -8.02 21.37
N THR A 99 -11.07 -8.56 22.47
CA THR A 99 -10.03 -9.61 22.46
C THR A 99 -10.51 -10.88 21.74
N VAL A 100 -11.74 -11.33 22.02
CA VAL A 100 -12.35 -12.50 21.36
C VAL A 100 -12.54 -12.25 19.87
N LEU A 101 -12.94 -11.04 19.48
CA LEU A 101 -13.16 -10.66 18.09
C LEU A 101 -11.83 -10.40 17.32
N ALA A 102 -10.80 -9.91 18.00
CA ALA A 102 -9.53 -9.54 17.39
C ALA A 102 -8.78 -10.75 16.81
N VAL A 103 -8.83 -11.90 17.48
CA VAL A 103 -8.15 -13.13 17.02
C VAL A 103 -8.63 -13.59 15.62
N PRO A 104 -9.93 -13.83 15.37
CA PRO A 104 -10.38 -14.23 14.03
C PRO A 104 -10.14 -13.15 12.98
N LEU A 105 -10.27 -11.87 13.34
CA LEU A 105 -10.12 -10.75 12.40
C LEU A 105 -8.68 -10.44 12.02
N LEU A 106 -7.74 -10.44 12.96
CA LEU A 106 -6.35 -10.04 12.72
C LEU A 106 -5.43 -11.23 12.41
N VAL A 107 -5.81 -12.44 12.83
CA VAL A 107 -5.01 -13.65 12.61
C VAL A 107 -5.65 -14.53 11.54
N ILE A 108 -6.87 -15.00 11.78
CA ILE A 108 -7.46 -16.09 10.98
C ILE A 108 -7.81 -15.63 9.57
N VAL A 109 -8.61 -14.56 9.42
CA VAL A 109 -9.02 -14.09 8.09
C VAL A 109 -7.83 -13.69 7.21
N PRO A 110 -6.85 -12.90 7.71
CA PRO A 110 -5.65 -12.58 6.94
C PRO A 110 -4.80 -13.80 6.57
N TYR A 111 -4.69 -14.79 7.45
CA TYR A 111 -4.00 -16.05 7.17
C TYR A 111 -4.74 -16.88 6.09
N MET A 112 -6.07 -16.92 6.14
CA MET A 112 -6.90 -17.57 5.12
C MET A 112 -6.75 -16.89 3.76
N ALA A 113 -6.70 -15.55 3.73
CA ALA A 113 -6.46 -14.79 2.51
C ALA A 113 -5.10 -15.17 1.89
N PHE A 114 -4.03 -15.24 2.70
CA PHE A 114 -2.72 -15.74 2.25
C PHE A 114 -2.81 -17.17 1.70
N ARG A 115 -3.37 -18.12 2.46
CA ARG A 115 -3.45 -19.53 2.06
C ARG A 115 -4.26 -19.71 0.77
N SER A 116 -5.32 -18.94 0.56
CA SER A 116 -6.17 -19.02 -0.63
C SER A 116 -5.46 -18.69 -1.95
N LEU A 117 -4.38 -17.90 -1.90
CA LEU A 117 -3.59 -17.54 -3.08
C LEU A 117 -2.30 -18.37 -3.16
N ALA A 118 -1.73 -18.69 -1.99
CA ALA A 118 -0.58 -19.56 -1.84
C ALA A 118 -0.87 -20.98 -2.39
N SER A 119 -2.02 -21.57 -2.05
CA SER A 119 -2.38 -22.93 -2.51
C SER A 119 -2.58 -22.99 -4.03
N GLU A 120 -3.19 -21.97 -4.64
CA GLU A 120 -3.35 -21.91 -6.11
C GLU A 120 -2.01 -21.89 -6.86
N ARG A 121 -0.97 -21.32 -6.23
CA ARG A 121 0.40 -21.34 -6.75
C ARG A 121 1.09 -22.68 -6.53
N GLU A 122 0.90 -23.29 -5.36
CA GLU A 122 1.42 -24.63 -5.05
C GLU A 122 0.87 -25.68 -6.03
N ASP A 123 -0.41 -25.58 -6.39
CA ASP A 123 -1.11 -26.52 -7.26
C ASP A 123 -0.86 -26.29 -8.77
N GLY A 124 -0.07 -25.28 -9.15
CA GLY A 124 0.23 -24.95 -10.56
C GLY A 124 -0.97 -24.41 -11.38
N THR A 125 -2.14 -24.27 -10.75
CA THR A 125 -3.37 -23.75 -11.40
C THR A 125 -3.33 -22.24 -11.65
N PHE A 126 -2.41 -21.54 -10.99
CA PHE A 126 -2.19 -20.10 -11.18
C PHE A 126 -1.84 -19.73 -12.63
N GLU A 127 -1.07 -20.56 -13.35
CA GLU A 127 -0.73 -20.28 -14.75
C GLU A 127 -1.96 -20.32 -15.65
N LEU A 128 -2.90 -21.24 -15.38
CA LEU A 128 -4.17 -21.34 -16.11
C LEU A 128 -5.08 -20.13 -15.82
N LEU A 129 -5.14 -19.67 -14.56
CA LEU A 129 -5.85 -18.46 -14.15
C LEU A 129 -5.26 -17.19 -14.78
N SER A 130 -3.94 -17.13 -14.95
CA SER A 130 -3.25 -15.98 -15.55
C SER A 130 -3.61 -15.78 -17.02
N ILE A 131 -4.00 -16.84 -17.74
CA ILE A 131 -4.36 -16.81 -19.17
C ILE A 131 -5.85 -16.42 -19.38
N THR A 132 -6.63 -16.27 -18.30
CA THR A 132 -8.05 -15.90 -18.41
C THR A 132 -8.26 -14.43 -18.80
N ALA A 133 -9.45 -14.09 -19.29
CA ALA A 133 -9.84 -12.72 -19.65
C ALA A 133 -10.00 -11.77 -18.44
N LEU A 134 -9.73 -12.24 -17.21
CA LEU A 134 -9.86 -11.44 -15.99
C LEU A 134 -8.58 -10.65 -15.72
N SER A 135 -8.74 -9.37 -15.36
CA SER A 135 -7.60 -8.54 -14.98
C SER A 135 -7.00 -9.00 -13.63
N ALA A 136 -5.68 -8.88 -13.47
CA ALA A 136 -4.99 -9.20 -12.21
C ALA A 136 -5.58 -8.46 -10.98
N ARG A 137 -6.08 -7.23 -11.19
CA ARG A 137 -6.78 -6.45 -10.15
C ARG A 137 -8.11 -7.07 -9.75
N GLN A 138 -8.88 -7.60 -10.71
CA GLN A 138 -10.12 -8.30 -10.40
C GLN A 138 -9.83 -9.55 -9.57
N ILE A 139 -8.75 -10.29 -9.85
CA ILE A 139 -8.39 -11.47 -9.05
C ILE A 139 -8.12 -11.08 -7.58
N VAL A 140 -7.24 -10.11 -7.36
CA VAL A 140 -6.87 -9.68 -5.99
C VAL A 140 -8.05 -9.06 -5.25
N THR A 141 -8.82 -8.17 -5.89
CA THR A 141 -9.98 -7.53 -5.24
C THR A 141 -11.12 -8.51 -4.97
N GLY A 142 -11.28 -9.56 -5.79
CA GLY A 142 -12.22 -10.65 -5.54
C GLY A 142 -11.86 -11.45 -4.29
N LYS A 143 -10.58 -11.83 -4.13
CA LYS A 143 -10.10 -12.54 -2.93
C LYS A 143 -10.16 -11.67 -1.68
N LEU A 144 -9.77 -10.39 -1.78
CA LEU A 144 -9.90 -9.43 -0.68
C LEU A 144 -11.37 -9.22 -0.30
N GLY A 145 -12.28 -9.15 -1.26
CA GLY A 145 -13.71 -9.07 -0.99
C GLY A 145 -14.24 -10.30 -0.21
N SER A 146 -13.72 -11.50 -0.50
CA SER A 146 -14.10 -12.72 0.23
C SER A 146 -13.66 -12.63 1.69
N ALA A 147 -12.46 -12.10 1.95
CA ALA A 147 -11.98 -11.82 3.30
C ALA A 147 -12.86 -10.76 4.01
N ILE A 148 -13.25 -9.68 3.32
CA ILE A 148 -14.15 -8.65 3.85
C ILE A 148 -15.52 -9.26 4.23
N LEU A 149 -16.07 -10.16 3.42
CA LEU A 149 -17.32 -10.85 3.76
C LEU A 149 -17.18 -11.70 5.02
N GLN A 150 -16.08 -12.46 5.16
CA GLN A 150 -15.81 -13.23 6.39
C GLN A 150 -15.71 -12.31 7.61
N ILE A 151 -15.01 -11.18 7.49
CA ILE A 151 -14.93 -10.15 8.52
C ILE A 151 -16.33 -9.71 8.95
N ILE A 152 -17.20 -9.32 7.99
CA ILE A 152 -18.57 -8.86 8.27
C ILE A 152 -19.38 -9.95 8.99
N VAL A 153 -19.22 -11.22 8.64
CA VAL A 153 -19.90 -12.33 9.32
C VAL A 153 -19.48 -12.44 10.79
N TYR A 154 -18.18 -12.38 11.10
CA TYR A 154 -17.71 -12.40 12.50
C TYR A 154 -18.20 -11.17 13.29
N TYR A 155 -18.19 -9.98 12.68
CA TYR A 155 -18.77 -8.79 13.29
C TYR A 155 -20.26 -8.95 13.59
N SER A 156 -21.03 -9.50 12.65
CA SER A 156 -22.48 -9.68 12.82
C SER A 156 -22.83 -10.58 14.01
N ALA A 157 -21.99 -11.59 14.30
CA ALA A 157 -22.19 -12.50 15.42
C ALA A 157 -21.96 -11.83 16.78
N LEU A 158 -20.94 -10.96 16.89
CA LEU A 158 -20.59 -10.29 18.16
C LEU A 158 -21.21 -8.90 18.33
N SER A 159 -21.75 -8.30 17.27
CA SER A 159 -22.35 -6.96 17.31
C SER A 159 -23.43 -6.79 18.38
N PRO A 160 -24.37 -7.73 18.61
CA PRO A 160 -25.36 -7.58 19.67
C PRO A 160 -24.74 -7.56 21.07
N CYS A 161 -23.73 -8.39 21.31
CA CYS A 161 -22.99 -8.45 22.58
C CYS A 161 -22.21 -7.17 22.82
N ILE A 162 -21.56 -6.62 21.79
CA ILE A 162 -20.83 -5.36 21.88
C ILE A 162 -21.79 -4.19 22.10
N ALA A 163 -22.94 -4.15 21.44
CA ALA A 163 -23.95 -3.11 21.67
C ALA A 163 -24.46 -3.09 23.12
N PHE A 164 -24.56 -4.26 23.77
CA PHE A 164 -24.96 -4.36 25.17
C PHE A 164 -23.96 -3.68 26.13
N THR A 165 -22.68 -3.58 25.77
CA THR A 165 -21.66 -2.93 26.63
C THR A 165 -21.94 -1.46 26.91
N TYR A 166 -22.65 -0.78 26.01
CA TYR A 166 -23.09 0.60 26.21
C TYR A 166 -24.06 0.73 27.40
N LEU A 167 -24.90 -0.28 27.63
CA LEU A 167 -25.86 -0.30 28.73
C LEU A 167 -25.18 -0.49 30.10
N LEU A 168 -23.96 -1.04 30.12
CA LEU A 168 -23.20 -1.32 31.34
C LEU A 168 -22.44 -0.11 31.90
N ARG A 169 -22.66 1.08 31.33
CA ARG A 169 -22.07 2.38 31.70
C ARG A 169 -20.54 2.41 31.59
N GLY A 170 -19.99 3.62 31.53
CA GLY A 170 -18.54 3.85 31.51
C GLY A 170 -17.89 3.81 30.13
N ILE A 171 -18.67 3.66 29.06
CA ILE A 171 -18.14 3.74 27.69
C ILE A 171 -19.08 4.53 26.77
N ASP A 172 -18.48 5.31 25.88
CA ASP A 172 -19.20 6.09 24.88
C ASP A 172 -19.36 5.31 23.56
N VAL A 173 -20.42 5.62 22.82
CA VAL A 173 -20.69 5.06 21.48
C VAL A 173 -19.56 5.40 20.52
N VAL A 174 -18.97 6.60 20.64
CA VAL A 174 -17.84 7.02 19.80
C VAL A 174 -16.63 6.11 20.03
N SER A 175 -16.33 5.74 21.29
CA SER A 175 -15.23 4.80 21.61
C SER A 175 -15.45 3.45 20.97
N ILE A 176 -16.67 2.90 21.07
CA ILE A 176 -17.04 1.61 20.48
C ILE A 176 -16.85 1.68 18.96
N MET A 177 -17.36 2.72 18.29
CA MET A 177 -17.26 2.87 16.84
C MET A 177 -15.81 3.03 16.36
N LEU A 178 -14.98 3.80 17.08
CA LEU A 178 -13.56 3.97 16.74
C LEU A 178 -12.77 2.66 16.92
N LEU A 179 -13.00 1.91 18.00
CA LEU A 179 -12.36 0.61 18.22
C LEU A 179 -12.76 -0.40 17.14
N LEU A 180 -14.05 -0.50 16.82
CA LEU A 180 -14.55 -1.43 15.80
C LEU A 180 -14.10 -1.05 14.40
N SER A 181 -14.09 0.23 14.05
CA SER A 181 -13.60 0.69 12.75
C SER A 181 -12.10 0.49 12.60
N GLY A 182 -11.30 0.80 13.63
CA GLY A 182 -9.86 0.53 13.64
C GLY A 182 -9.54 -0.96 13.46
N LEU A 183 -10.27 -1.83 14.16
CA LEU A 183 -10.13 -3.29 14.01
C LEU A 183 -10.54 -3.78 12.61
N PHE A 184 -11.60 -3.20 12.04
CA PHE A 184 -12.04 -3.51 10.68
C PHE A 184 -10.96 -3.11 9.66
N LEU A 185 -10.51 -1.85 9.68
CA LEU A 185 -9.45 -1.36 8.79
C LEU A 185 -8.15 -2.18 8.95
N GLY A 186 -7.76 -2.50 10.19
CA GLY A 186 -6.60 -3.33 10.48
C GLY A 186 -6.71 -4.73 9.88
N SER A 187 -7.86 -5.39 10.02
CA SER A 187 -8.10 -6.72 9.45
C SER A 187 -8.05 -6.74 7.91
N VAL A 188 -8.63 -5.72 7.26
CA VAL A 188 -8.59 -5.57 5.80
C VAL A 188 -7.17 -5.31 5.32
N LEU A 189 -6.43 -4.44 6.02
CA LEU A 189 -5.03 -4.13 5.70
C LEU A 189 -4.12 -5.36 5.83
N LEU A 190 -4.25 -6.12 6.92
CA LEU A 190 -3.51 -7.37 7.12
C LEU A 190 -3.89 -8.45 6.10
N SER A 191 -5.16 -8.52 5.69
CA SER A 191 -5.60 -9.43 4.63
C SER A 191 -4.99 -9.08 3.27
N ALA A 192 -4.93 -7.80 2.93
CA ALA A 192 -4.25 -7.33 1.72
C ALA A 192 -2.75 -7.58 1.76
N LEU A 193 -2.11 -7.38 2.92
CA LEU A 193 -0.70 -7.74 3.13
C LEU A 193 -0.48 -9.25 2.97
N GLY A 194 -1.36 -10.09 3.52
CA GLY A 194 -1.32 -11.54 3.34
C GLY A 194 -1.41 -11.96 1.87
N LEU A 195 -2.33 -11.35 1.10
CA LEU A 195 -2.40 -11.57 -0.34
C LEU A 195 -1.11 -11.15 -1.06
N LEU A 196 -0.53 -10.01 -0.68
CA LEU A 196 0.76 -9.57 -1.24
C LEU A 196 1.87 -10.58 -0.94
N LEU A 197 2.02 -11.01 0.32
CA LEU A 197 3.06 -11.95 0.73
C LEU A 197 2.94 -13.31 0.02
N ALA A 198 1.71 -13.76 -0.24
CA ALA A 198 1.46 -14.97 -1.03
C ALA A 198 1.97 -14.86 -2.48
N THR A 199 2.15 -13.64 -3.02
CA THR A 199 2.66 -13.41 -4.38
C THR A 199 4.18 -13.31 -4.47
N VAL A 200 4.91 -13.22 -3.36
CA VAL A 200 6.36 -12.90 -3.37
C VAL A 200 7.22 -14.06 -3.86
N THR A 201 6.88 -15.29 -3.50
CA THR A 201 7.67 -16.49 -3.85
C THR A 201 6.81 -17.52 -4.55
N THR A 202 7.45 -18.34 -5.39
CA THR A 202 6.87 -19.52 -6.04
C THR A 202 7.46 -20.83 -5.50
N VAL A 203 8.51 -20.72 -4.67
CA VAL A 203 9.21 -21.89 -4.12
C VAL A 203 8.55 -22.30 -2.80
N GLN A 204 8.10 -23.55 -2.73
CA GLN A 204 7.34 -24.12 -1.60
C GLN A 204 8.01 -23.89 -0.23
N VAL A 205 9.32 -24.12 -0.11
CA VAL A 205 10.06 -23.94 1.17
C VAL A 205 9.98 -22.49 1.64
N TRP A 206 10.24 -21.54 0.75
CA TRP A 206 10.16 -20.12 1.08
C TRP A 206 8.72 -19.68 1.38
N GLN A 207 7.74 -20.29 0.73
CA GLN A 207 6.33 -20.02 0.94
C GLN A 207 5.86 -20.47 2.33
N MET A 208 6.32 -21.65 2.77
CA MET A 208 6.10 -22.14 4.14
C MET A 208 6.73 -21.20 5.18
N LEU A 209 7.99 -20.76 4.96
CA LEU A 209 8.66 -19.82 5.85
C LEU A 209 7.91 -18.48 5.94
N ILE A 210 7.48 -17.93 4.79
CA ILE A 210 6.67 -16.70 4.77
C ILE A 210 5.33 -16.90 5.48
N SER A 211 4.67 -18.06 5.34
CA SER A 211 3.41 -18.33 6.04
C SER A 211 3.58 -18.36 7.56
N ILE A 212 4.67 -18.95 8.06
CA ILE A 212 4.97 -19.02 9.49
C ILE A 212 5.32 -17.62 10.00
N LEU A 213 6.17 -16.90 9.27
CA LEU A 213 6.56 -15.54 9.63
C LEU A 213 5.36 -14.60 9.66
N GLN A 214 4.47 -14.71 8.68
CA GLN A 214 3.23 -13.94 8.63
C GLN A 214 2.32 -14.27 9.83
N LEU A 215 2.15 -15.55 10.17
CA LEU A 215 1.33 -15.96 11.31
C LEU A 215 1.89 -15.40 12.63
N ILE A 216 3.21 -15.50 12.83
CA ILE A 216 3.89 -14.93 14.01
C ILE A 216 3.72 -13.41 14.04
N GLY A 217 3.89 -12.73 12.91
CA GLY A 217 3.70 -11.28 12.80
C GLY A 217 2.27 -10.87 13.13
N GLN A 218 1.27 -11.61 12.66
CA GLN A 218 -0.15 -11.37 12.96
C GLN A 218 -0.46 -11.58 14.45
N LEU A 219 0.08 -12.64 15.06
CA LEU A 219 -0.08 -12.88 16.50
C LEU A 219 0.56 -11.77 17.33
N PHE A 220 1.76 -11.31 16.93
CA PHE A 220 2.44 -10.20 17.59
C PHE A 220 1.62 -8.90 17.49
N ILE A 221 1.16 -8.54 16.28
CA ILE A 221 0.32 -7.35 16.07
C ILE A 221 -0.98 -7.45 16.88
N THR A 222 -1.64 -8.61 16.87
CA THR A 222 -2.87 -8.85 17.63
C THR A 222 -2.62 -8.68 19.13
N GLY A 223 -1.52 -9.23 19.65
CA GLY A 223 -1.11 -9.06 21.04
C GLY A 223 -0.93 -7.59 21.41
N TRP A 224 -0.18 -6.83 20.60
CA TRP A 224 -0.01 -5.39 20.82
C TRP A 224 -1.31 -4.60 20.80
N VAL A 225 -2.18 -4.86 19.82
CA VAL A 225 -3.47 -4.17 19.70
C VAL A 225 -4.38 -4.49 20.89
N VAL A 226 -4.44 -5.76 21.30
CA VAL A 226 -5.21 -6.19 22.48
C VAL A 226 -4.66 -5.55 23.74
N THR A 227 -3.33 -5.60 23.97
CA THR A 227 -2.70 -4.96 25.12
C THR A 227 -2.94 -3.46 25.15
N ALA A 228 -2.85 -2.77 24.00
CA ALA A 228 -3.13 -1.34 23.93
C ALA A 228 -4.57 -1.00 24.36
N VAL A 229 -5.55 -1.82 23.97
CA VAL A 229 -6.95 -1.65 24.41
C VAL A 229 -7.10 -1.91 25.91
N TRP A 230 -6.44 -2.95 26.45
CA TRP A 230 -6.46 -3.23 27.89
C TRP A 230 -5.83 -2.12 28.72
N VAL A 231 -4.68 -1.60 28.28
CA VAL A 231 -4.01 -0.45 28.91
C VAL A 231 -4.90 0.79 28.86
N TRP A 232 -5.57 1.04 27.73
CA TRP A 232 -6.52 2.16 27.61
C TRP A 232 -7.69 2.03 28.58
N VAL A 233 -8.26 0.82 28.73
CA VAL A 233 -9.33 0.55 29.69
C VAL A 233 -8.85 0.71 31.14
N GLU A 234 -7.69 0.18 31.48
CA GLU A 234 -7.12 0.27 32.83
C GLU A 234 -6.74 1.70 33.21
N ALA A 235 -6.20 2.48 32.27
CA ALA A 235 -5.85 3.88 32.50
C ALA A 235 -7.07 4.74 32.84
N GLY A 236 -8.28 4.33 32.42
CA GLY A 236 -9.52 5.07 32.67
C GLY A 236 -9.50 6.51 32.16
N SER A 237 -8.55 6.84 31.27
CA SER A 237 -8.31 8.20 30.82
C SER A 237 -9.47 8.68 29.96
N PRO A 238 -10.08 9.84 30.25
CA PRO A 238 -11.08 10.43 29.38
C PRO A 238 -10.48 10.61 27.98
N THR A 239 -11.12 10.01 26.99
CA THR A 239 -10.75 10.22 25.59
C THR A 239 -11.13 11.64 25.21
N ALA A 240 -10.15 12.42 24.75
CA ALA A 240 -10.30 13.84 24.41
C ALA A 240 -11.05 14.03 23.06
N TYR A 241 -12.33 13.66 23.02
CA TYR A 241 -13.17 13.82 21.82
C TYR A 241 -13.41 15.28 21.44
N ASP A 242 -13.34 16.18 22.41
CA ASP A 242 -13.48 17.62 22.20
C ASP A 242 -12.22 18.24 21.57
N ASP A 243 -11.09 17.53 21.61
CA ASP A 243 -9.85 18.02 21.03
C ASP A 243 -9.83 17.80 19.51
N ARG A 244 -9.62 18.89 18.77
CA ARG A 244 -9.46 18.84 17.31
C ARG A 244 -8.25 18.00 16.90
N ILE A 245 -7.17 18.01 17.67
CA ILE A 245 -5.93 17.28 17.37
C ILE A 245 -6.20 15.77 17.36
N PHE A 246 -7.04 15.27 18.27
CA PHE A 246 -7.46 13.88 18.31
C PHE A 246 -8.04 13.43 16.95
N TRP A 247 -8.98 14.19 16.40
CA TRP A 247 -9.60 13.87 15.11
C TRP A 247 -8.64 14.00 13.93
N LEU A 248 -7.69 14.93 13.98
CA LEU A 248 -6.63 15.05 12.97
C LEU A 248 -5.71 13.81 12.95
N ILE A 249 -5.35 13.28 14.13
CA ILE A 249 -4.56 12.05 14.24
C ILE A 249 -5.35 10.85 13.75
N MET A 250 -6.63 10.73 14.09
CA MET A 250 -7.49 9.65 13.60
C MET A 250 -7.64 9.68 12.06
N LEU A 251 -7.82 10.88 11.49
CA LEU A 251 -7.88 11.06 10.04
C LEU A 251 -6.55 10.68 9.36
N LEU A 252 -5.42 11.10 9.92
CA LEU A 252 -4.10 10.70 9.42
C LEU A 252 -3.97 9.18 9.40
N LEU A 253 -4.28 8.52 10.51
CA LEU A 253 -4.15 7.07 10.63
C LEU A 253 -5.02 6.37 9.57
N ALA A 254 -6.27 6.82 9.40
CA ALA A 254 -7.17 6.28 8.38
C ALA A 254 -6.64 6.49 6.94
N LEU A 255 -6.09 7.67 6.63
CA LEU A 255 -5.49 7.96 5.32
C LEU A 255 -4.24 7.11 5.06
N ILE A 256 -3.37 6.95 6.06
CA ILE A 256 -2.20 6.08 5.99
C ILE A 256 -2.65 4.64 5.72
N MET A 257 -3.57 4.09 6.52
CA MET A 257 -4.08 2.73 6.34
C MET A 257 -4.71 2.52 4.97
N GLY A 258 -5.56 3.45 4.51
CA GLY A 258 -6.19 3.39 3.18
C GLY A 258 -5.18 3.45 2.04
N SER A 259 -4.13 4.28 2.18
CA SER A 259 -3.07 4.37 1.18
C SER A 259 -2.21 3.10 1.10
N PHE A 260 -1.88 2.47 2.23
CA PHE A 260 -1.14 1.20 2.26
C PHE A 260 -2.00 0.04 1.77
N LEU A 261 -3.30 0.05 2.04
CA LEU A 261 -4.24 -0.90 1.45
C LEU A 261 -4.19 -0.83 -0.09
N ALA A 262 -4.23 0.38 -0.65
CA ALA A 262 -4.12 0.60 -2.09
C ALA A 262 -2.77 0.10 -2.62
N LEU A 263 -1.66 0.37 -1.90
CA LEU A 263 -0.32 -0.10 -2.25
C LEU A 263 -0.25 -1.64 -2.27
N PHE A 264 -0.74 -2.32 -1.24
CA PHE A 264 -0.69 -3.79 -1.16
C PHE A 264 -1.54 -4.46 -2.23
N VAL A 265 -2.74 -3.95 -2.50
CA VAL A 265 -3.60 -4.47 -3.57
C VAL A 265 -2.95 -4.29 -4.93
N MET A 266 -2.37 -3.11 -5.20
CA MET A 266 -1.68 -2.86 -6.47
C MET A 266 -0.38 -3.65 -6.59
N ALA A 267 0.36 -3.85 -5.50
CA ALA A 267 1.60 -4.63 -5.51
C ALA A 267 1.31 -6.11 -5.74
N ALA A 268 0.28 -6.66 -5.11
CA ALA A 268 -0.17 -8.02 -5.35
C ALA A 268 -0.63 -8.19 -6.82
N ALA A 269 -1.39 -7.23 -7.35
CA ALA A 269 -1.82 -7.25 -8.74
C ALA A 269 -0.64 -7.15 -9.73
N ALA A 270 0.38 -6.33 -9.42
CA ALA A 270 1.58 -6.19 -10.23
C ALA A 270 2.40 -7.49 -10.27
N GLN A 271 2.48 -8.22 -9.17
CA GLN A 271 3.16 -9.52 -9.09
C GLN A 271 2.43 -10.65 -9.83
N ILE A 272 1.12 -10.53 -9.99
CA ILE A 272 0.28 -11.49 -10.73
C ILE A 272 0.23 -11.17 -12.23
N SER A 273 0.33 -9.88 -12.60
CA SER A 273 0.28 -9.44 -14.00
C SER A 273 1.43 -10.01 -14.85
N PHE A 274 1.24 -10.06 -16.17
CA PHE A 274 2.27 -10.55 -17.10
C PHE A 274 3.54 -9.70 -17.08
N SER A 275 4.69 -10.30 -17.43
CA SER A 275 6.00 -9.61 -17.47
C SER A 275 6.06 -8.52 -18.53
N SER A 276 5.19 -8.58 -19.52
CA SER A 276 5.08 -7.60 -20.60
C SER A 276 4.21 -6.39 -20.26
N ASP A 277 3.50 -6.39 -19.13
CA ASP A 277 2.64 -5.28 -18.70
C ASP A 277 3.38 -4.25 -17.85
N ASN A 278 2.86 -3.02 -17.81
CA ASN A 278 3.46 -1.95 -17.00
C ASN A 278 3.09 -2.11 -15.52
N ARG A 279 3.99 -2.74 -14.77
CA ARG A 279 3.83 -3.03 -13.34
C ARG A 279 4.10 -1.83 -12.42
N SER A 280 5.01 -0.94 -12.82
CA SER A 280 5.61 0.04 -11.91
C SER A 280 4.87 1.37 -11.84
N THR A 281 4.26 1.85 -12.94
CA THR A 281 3.65 3.18 -12.98
C THR A 281 2.55 3.36 -11.93
N ARG A 282 1.65 2.39 -11.80
CA ARG A 282 0.55 2.47 -10.81
C ARG A 282 1.06 2.44 -9.37
N LEU A 283 2.06 1.61 -9.09
CA LEU A 283 2.69 1.55 -7.78
C LEU A 283 3.35 2.88 -7.42
N ARG A 284 4.08 3.47 -8.37
CA ARG A 284 4.74 4.76 -8.20
C ARG A 284 3.74 5.89 -7.96
N MET A 285 2.59 5.91 -8.65
CA MET A 285 1.53 6.88 -8.36
C MET A 285 1.01 6.77 -6.92
N VAL A 286 0.81 5.55 -6.41
CA VAL A 286 0.39 5.36 -5.01
C VAL A 286 1.46 5.86 -4.06
N MET A 287 2.74 5.57 -4.34
CA MET A 287 3.86 6.04 -3.52
C MET A 287 3.95 7.57 -3.48
N CYS A 288 3.72 8.25 -4.61
CA CYS A 288 3.58 9.71 -4.64
C CYS A 288 2.44 10.20 -3.74
N VAL A 289 1.25 9.57 -3.84
CA VAL A 289 0.10 9.94 -3.01
C VAL A 289 0.39 9.73 -1.53
N GLN A 290 1.10 8.65 -1.15
CA GLN A 290 1.52 8.41 0.23
C GLN A 290 2.46 9.51 0.75
N HIS A 291 3.43 9.92 -0.06
CA HIS A 291 4.33 11.00 0.28
C HIS A 291 3.58 12.35 0.42
N LEU A 292 2.61 12.62 -0.47
CA LEU A 292 1.76 13.81 -0.39
C LEU A 292 0.86 13.82 0.85
N ILE A 293 0.31 12.68 1.27
CA ILE A 293 -0.47 12.57 2.52
C ILE A 293 0.42 12.92 3.72
N LEU A 294 1.64 12.37 3.76
CA LEU A 294 2.60 12.64 4.83
C LEU A 294 3.01 14.12 4.86
N PHE A 295 3.23 14.73 3.68
CA PHE A 295 3.58 16.14 3.55
C PHE A 295 2.41 17.04 3.97
N GLY A 296 1.20 16.75 3.48
CA GLY A 296 0.00 17.48 3.86
C GLY A 296 -0.26 17.42 5.37
N TRP A 297 0.07 16.30 6.01
CA TRP A 297 0.00 16.19 7.47
C TRP A 297 1.03 17.06 8.18
N ALA A 298 2.29 17.08 7.72
CA ALA A 298 3.34 17.94 8.29
C ALA A 298 2.94 19.42 8.25
N VAL A 299 2.41 19.87 7.11
CA VAL A 299 1.88 21.23 6.94
C VAL A 299 0.70 21.50 7.87
N CYS A 300 -0.24 20.54 7.98
CA CYS A 300 -1.39 20.66 8.87
C CYS A 300 -0.96 20.74 10.34
N TRP A 301 -0.01 19.91 10.78
CA TRP A 301 0.52 19.93 12.14
C TRP A 301 1.17 21.27 12.46
N TYR A 302 2.08 21.73 11.58
CA TYR A 302 2.73 23.04 11.72
C TYR A 302 1.71 24.18 11.80
N ALA A 303 0.65 24.14 10.98
CA ALA A 303 -0.39 25.16 11.00
C ALA A 303 -1.20 25.21 12.31
N ASN A 304 -1.30 24.10 13.06
CA ASN A 304 -2.05 24.06 14.32
C ASN A 304 -1.15 24.34 15.53
N GLN A 305 0.05 23.74 15.59
CA GLN A 305 0.92 23.80 16.76
C GLN A 305 2.04 24.85 16.65
N LYS A 306 2.35 25.31 15.44
CA LYS A 306 3.51 26.17 15.14
C LYS A 306 4.86 25.58 15.55
N GLU A 307 4.91 24.27 15.71
CA GLU A 307 6.11 23.49 16.00
C GLU A 307 6.78 23.05 14.69
N TRP A 308 8.01 23.51 14.46
CA TRP A 308 8.77 23.21 13.25
C TRP A 308 9.32 21.78 13.25
N GLU A 309 9.41 21.15 14.42
CA GLU A 309 9.86 19.77 14.62
C GLU A 309 9.05 18.76 13.80
N ALA A 310 7.81 19.10 13.46
CA ALA A 310 6.95 18.30 12.58
C ALA A 310 7.54 18.09 11.18
N PHE A 311 8.26 19.08 10.64
CA PHE A 311 8.94 18.93 9.35
C PHE A 311 10.16 18.01 9.47
N THR A 312 10.90 18.08 10.58
CA THR A 312 12.02 17.17 10.85
C THR A 312 11.54 15.72 10.99
N PHE A 313 10.42 15.51 11.68
CA PHE A 313 9.76 14.21 11.79
C PHE A 313 9.26 13.70 10.43
N PHE A 314 8.63 14.57 9.63
CA PHE A 314 8.24 14.29 8.25
C PHE A 314 9.42 13.84 7.40
N PHE A 315 10.54 14.58 7.42
CA PHE A 315 11.74 14.26 6.65
C PHE A 315 12.33 12.92 7.06
N SER A 316 12.32 12.61 8.35
CA SER A 316 12.81 11.34 8.88
C SER A 316 11.95 10.18 8.39
N ILE A 317 10.63 10.22 8.60
CA ILE A 317 9.70 9.17 8.14
C ILE A 317 9.76 9.03 6.62
N SER A 318 9.78 10.15 5.90
CA SER A 318 9.85 10.12 4.44
C SER A 318 11.17 9.54 3.94
N ALA A 319 12.28 9.77 4.62
CA ALA A 319 13.58 9.24 4.25
C ALA A 319 13.59 7.71 4.44
N PHE A 320 13.09 7.22 5.58
CA PHE A 320 12.91 5.78 5.81
C PHE A 320 11.99 5.14 4.76
N TYR A 321 10.86 5.79 4.47
CA TYR A 321 9.92 5.33 3.46
C TYR A 321 10.58 5.19 2.09
N TRP A 322 11.27 6.24 1.62
CA TRP A 322 11.95 6.22 0.32
C TRP A 322 13.20 5.35 0.30
N ALA A 323 13.85 5.12 1.45
CA ALA A 323 14.92 4.13 1.56
C ALA A 323 14.38 2.72 1.31
N VAL A 324 13.25 2.35 1.93
CA VAL A 324 12.59 1.05 1.72
C VAL A 324 12.08 0.92 0.28
N MET A 325 11.29 1.89 -0.20
CA MET A 325 10.72 1.82 -1.55
C MET A 325 11.80 1.91 -2.64
N GLY A 326 12.80 2.78 -2.48
CA GLY A 326 13.96 2.91 -3.37
C GLY A 326 14.77 1.61 -3.44
N SER A 327 14.97 0.95 -2.30
CA SER A 327 15.66 -0.34 -2.22
C SER A 327 14.90 -1.43 -3.00
N LEU A 328 13.57 -1.49 -2.87
CA LEU A 328 12.73 -2.42 -3.64
C LEU A 328 12.81 -2.13 -5.14
N MET A 329 12.68 -0.86 -5.53
CA MET A 329 12.73 -0.43 -6.93
C MET A 329 14.09 -0.67 -7.59
N SER A 330 15.19 -0.63 -6.83
CA SER A 330 16.53 -0.96 -7.35
C SER A 330 16.63 -2.38 -7.93
N GLY A 331 15.73 -3.27 -7.51
CA GLY A 331 15.64 -4.64 -8.02
C GLY A 331 14.75 -4.81 -9.26
N GLU A 332 14.15 -3.75 -9.79
CA GLU A 332 13.39 -3.84 -11.05
C GLU A 332 14.32 -4.16 -12.24
N MET A 333 13.76 -4.79 -13.28
CA MET A 333 14.46 -4.96 -14.55
C MET A 333 14.25 -3.71 -15.41
N ALA A 334 15.33 -3.22 -16.03
CA ALA A 334 15.32 -2.01 -16.87
C ALA A 334 14.78 -2.26 -18.29
N GLU A 335 14.48 -3.51 -18.65
CA GLU A 335 14.04 -3.86 -20.00
C GLU A 335 12.54 -3.61 -20.18
N LEU A 336 12.21 -2.58 -20.95
CA LEU A 336 10.83 -2.28 -21.33
C LEU A 336 10.36 -3.21 -22.47
N SER A 337 9.21 -3.86 -22.28
CA SER A 337 8.57 -4.68 -23.32
C SER A 337 8.16 -3.82 -24.53
N PRO A 338 8.07 -4.39 -25.75
CA PRO A 338 7.61 -3.66 -26.92
C PRO A 338 6.24 -3.01 -26.73
N ARG A 339 5.34 -3.66 -25.96
CA ARG A 339 4.01 -3.13 -25.63
C ARG A 339 4.11 -1.85 -24.80
N VAL A 340 4.93 -1.85 -23.75
CA VAL A 340 5.12 -0.68 -22.89
C VAL A 340 5.83 0.45 -23.65
N ARG A 341 6.81 0.13 -24.49
CA ARG A 341 7.47 1.12 -25.36
C ARG A 341 6.50 1.84 -26.29
N ARG A 342 5.41 1.22 -26.73
CA ARG A 342 4.37 1.87 -27.57
C ARG A 342 3.54 2.90 -26.82
N GLN A 343 3.48 2.85 -25.50
CA GLN A 343 2.69 3.75 -24.65
C GLN A 343 3.52 4.95 -24.13
N LEU A 344 4.81 5.02 -24.44
CA LEU A 344 5.68 6.11 -24.00
C LEU A 344 5.22 7.46 -24.57
N PRO A 345 5.26 8.54 -23.77
CA PRO A 345 4.91 9.88 -24.23
C PRO A 345 5.89 10.37 -25.29
N GLN A 346 5.38 11.10 -26.29
CA GLN A 346 6.18 11.67 -27.38
C GLN A 346 6.64 13.11 -27.12
N SER A 347 5.91 13.86 -26.30
CA SER A 347 6.26 15.24 -25.98
C SER A 347 7.47 15.31 -25.05
N LEU A 348 8.31 16.35 -25.22
CA LEU A 348 9.49 16.57 -24.37
C LEU A 348 9.12 16.70 -22.89
N LEU A 349 8.09 17.48 -22.58
CA LEU A 349 7.58 17.66 -21.22
C LEU A 349 7.01 16.35 -20.67
N GLY A 350 6.25 15.61 -21.49
CA GLY A 350 5.74 14.30 -21.11
C GLY A 350 6.86 13.31 -20.78
N ARG A 351 7.95 13.30 -21.55
CA ARG A 351 9.13 12.49 -21.23
C ARG A 351 9.83 12.96 -19.96
N ALA A 352 10.01 14.26 -19.76
CA ALA A 352 10.68 14.78 -18.57
C ALA A 352 9.96 14.39 -17.26
N VAL A 353 8.63 14.31 -17.28
CA VAL A 353 7.81 14.00 -16.09
C VAL A 353 7.52 12.50 -15.97
N PHE A 354 7.00 11.87 -17.02
CA PHE A 354 6.46 10.51 -16.93
C PHE A 354 7.51 9.42 -17.10
N THR A 355 8.74 9.72 -17.55
CA THR A 355 9.79 8.69 -17.68
C THR A 355 10.16 8.08 -16.34
N TRP A 356 10.09 8.86 -15.25
CA TRP A 356 10.35 8.39 -13.88
C TRP A 356 9.26 7.46 -13.34
N PHE A 357 8.15 7.28 -14.05
CA PHE A 357 7.11 6.31 -13.69
C PHE A 357 7.29 4.96 -14.41
N ASN A 358 8.19 4.87 -15.39
CA ASN A 358 8.40 3.66 -16.18
C ASN A 358 9.25 2.63 -15.43
N PRO A 359 8.99 1.33 -15.59
CA PRO A 359 9.78 0.27 -14.95
C PRO A 359 11.29 0.43 -15.18
N GLY A 360 12.08 0.18 -14.13
CA GLY A 360 13.55 0.22 -14.23
C GLY A 360 14.23 0.49 -12.89
N SER A 361 15.42 -0.10 -12.71
CA SER A 361 16.18 0.05 -11.47
C SER A 361 16.72 1.48 -11.31
N GLY A 362 17.11 2.14 -12.40
CA GLY A 362 17.56 3.53 -12.39
C GLY A 362 16.43 4.52 -12.31
N THR A 363 15.39 4.35 -13.14
CA THR A 363 14.21 5.23 -13.08
C THR A 363 13.53 5.17 -11.71
N GLY A 364 13.44 3.99 -11.09
CA GLY A 364 12.80 3.81 -9.78
C GLY A 364 13.60 4.39 -8.62
N THR A 365 14.92 4.21 -8.59
CA THR A 365 15.78 4.81 -7.56
C THR A 365 15.85 6.33 -7.69
N LEU A 366 15.92 6.88 -8.90
CA LEU A 366 15.81 8.33 -9.11
C LEU A 366 14.43 8.85 -8.76
N PHE A 367 13.38 8.12 -9.08
CA PHE A 367 12.02 8.48 -8.67
C PHE A 367 11.90 8.65 -7.14
N ALA A 368 12.54 7.78 -6.35
CA ALA A 368 12.59 7.94 -4.90
C ALA A 368 13.33 9.21 -4.47
N LEU A 369 14.51 9.46 -5.03
CA LEU A 369 15.32 10.66 -4.71
C LEU A 369 14.62 11.96 -5.13
N LEU A 370 14.00 11.98 -6.31
CA LEU A 370 13.28 13.13 -6.84
C LEU A 370 12.03 13.45 -6.03
N ASN A 371 11.25 12.45 -5.59
CA ASN A 371 10.10 12.69 -4.73
C ASN A 371 10.52 13.22 -3.36
N TYR A 372 11.58 12.66 -2.76
CA TYR A 372 12.11 13.18 -1.49
C TYR A 372 12.60 14.63 -1.64
N LEU A 373 13.39 14.92 -2.69
CA LEU A 373 13.84 16.27 -3.01
C LEU A 373 12.67 17.23 -3.22
N LEU A 374 11.62 16.80 -3.93
CA LEU A 374 10.40 17.60 -4.12
C LEU A 374 9.76 17.94 -2.76
N GLY A 375 9.70 16.99 -1.82
CA GLY A 375 9.26 17.26 -0.45
C GLY A 375 10.08 18.35 0.24
N VAL A 376 11.41 18.29 0.17
CA VAL A 376 12.31 19.31 0.74
C VAL A 376 12.09 20.68 0.09
N VAL A 377 11.99 20.73 -1.24
CA VAL A 377 11.74 21.97 -2.00
C VAL A 377 10.36 22.56 -1.66
N CYS A 378 9.33 21.73 -1.52
CA CYS A 378 7.99 22.18 -1.14
C CYS A 378 7.97 22.79 0.27
N VAL A 379 8.68 22.19 1.24
CA VAL A 379 8.82 22.77 2.60
C VAL A 379 9.58 24.10 2.54
N ALA A 380 10.68 24.17 1.80
CA ALA A 380 11.46 25.40 1.65
C ALA A 380 10.63 26.53 1.01
N PHE A 381 9.89 26.21 -0.05
CA PHE A 381 8.99 27.16 -0.71
C PHE A 381 7.87 27.63 0.23
N LEU A 382 7.24 26.70 0.96
CA LEU A 382 6.24 27.05 1.96
C LEU A 382 6.82 27.97 3.04
N GLY A 383 8.01 27.67 3.53
CA GLY A 383 8.73 28.52 4.48
C GLY A 383 8.97 29.93 3.96
N THR A 384 9.38 30.07 2.68
CA THR A 384 9.58 31.40 2.06
C THR A 384 8.28 32.16 1.95
N PHE A 385 7.21 31.48 1.54
CA PHE A 385 5.90 32.08 1.38
C PHE A 385 5.32 32.56 2.71
N LEU A 386 5.46 31.76 3.78
CA LEU A 386 5.00 32.12 5.11
C LEU A 386 5.83 33.27 5.71
N GLY A 387 7.15 33.26 5.54
CA GLY A 387 8.02 34.35 5.99
C GLY A 387 7.74 35.69 5.31
N LEU A 388 7.31 35.67 4.03
CA LEU A 388 6.85 36.88 3.33
C LEU A 388 5.52 37.41 3.88
N TRP A 389 4.67 36.56 4.45
CA TRP A 389 3.35 36.93 4.95
C TRP A 389 3.38 37.35 6.43
N ASN A 390 4.33 36.85 7.20
CA ASN A 390 4.39 37.06 8.65
C ASN A 390 5.80 37.46 9.12
N GLU A 391 6.06 38.77 9.20
CA GLU A 391 7.35 39.31 9.68
C GLU A 391 7.62 39.01 11.16
N SER A 392 6.60 38.68 11.94
CA SER A 392 6.72 38.53 13.40
C SER A 392 7.26 37.17 13.87
N ASP A 393 7.25 36.15 13.00
CA ASP A 393 7.66 34.78 13.33
C ASP A 393 8.41 34.16 12.13
N PRO A 394 9.72 34.45 11.99
CA PRO A 394 10.49 34.03 10.83
C PRO A 394 10.65 32.50 10.81
N PHE A 395 10.35 31.90 9.66
CA PHE A 395 10.50 30.46 9.46
C PHE A 395 11.96 30.02 9.66
N PRO A 396 12.27 29.04 10.54
CA PRO A 396 13.63 28.64 10.85
C PRO A 396 14.22 27.77 9.72
N PHE A 397 14.67 28.44 8.65
CA PHE A 397 15.17 27.78 7.43
C PHE A 397 16.29 26.79 7.68
N GLU A 398 17.28 27.17 8.49
CA GLU A 398 18.46 26.34 8.74
C GLU A 398 18.07 25.06 9.48
N HIS A 399 17.25 25.17 10.52
CA HIS A 399 16.83 24.01 11.34
C HIS A 399 15.88 23.04 10.62
N ILE A 400 15.24 23.47 9.52
CA ILE A 400 14.29 22.64 8.77
C ILE A 400 14.91 22.10 7.48
N VAL A 401 15.50 22.99 6.66
CA VAL A 401 15.96 22.63 5.30
C VAL A 401 17.27 21.87 5.35
N LEU A 402 18.20 22.22 6.24
CA LEU A 402 19.50 21.54 6.33
C LEU A 402 19.33 20.05 6.69
N PRO A 403 18.55 19.65 7.72
CA PRO A 403 18.27 18.23 7.97
C PRO A 403 17.59 17.53 6.80
N GLY A 404 16.68 18.21 6.09
CA GLY A 404 16.06 17.67 4.88
C GLY A 404 17.07 17.36 3.76
N ILE A 405 17.98 18.29 3.47
CA ILE A 405 19.04 18.07 2.46
C ILE A 405 20.05 17.00 2.94
N LEU A 406 20.34 16.94 4.24
CA LEU A 406 21.22 15.93 4.81
C LEU A 406 20.64 14.51 4.66
N TRP A 407 19.35 14.33 4.96
CA TRP A 407 18.63 13.08 4.70
C TRP A 407 18.66 12.70 3.21
N LEU A 408 18.43 13.67 2.31
CA LEU A 408 18.54 13.44 0.86
C LEU A 408 19.94 12.96 0.48
N SER A 409 20.98 13.53 1.08
CA SER A 409 22.37 13.19 0.79
C SER A 409 22.68 11.74 1.19
N TYR A 410 22.28 11.33 2.39
CA TYR A 410 22.41 9.94 2.83
C TYR A 410 21.61 8.98 1.97
N LEU A 411 20.36 9.33 1.65
CA LEU A 411 19.51 8.53 0.78
C LEU A 411 20.16 8.34 -0.61
N ALA A 412 20.73 9.40 -1.18
CA ALA A 412 21.44 9.35 -2.45
C ALA A 412 22.69 8.46 -2.37
N ILE A 413 23.52 8.62 -1.35
CA ILE A 413 24.74 7.81 -1.15
C ILE A 413 24.38 6.32 -1.07
N TYR A 414 23.47 5.94 -0.17
CA TYR A 414 23.18 4.53 0.06
C TYR A 414 22.45 3.85 -1.08
N LEU A 415 21.47 4.50 -1.70
CA LEU A 415 20.77 3.92 -2.84
C LEU A 415 21.70 3.80 -4.06
N THR A 416 22.66 4.71 -4.22
CA THR A 416 23.65 4.64 -5.30
C THR A 416 24.63 3.49 -5.08
N ILE A 417 25.18 3.36 -3.87
CA ILE A 417 26.06 2.24 -3.51
C ILE A 417 25.31 0.91 -3.63
N GLY A 418 24.10 0.82 -3.09
CA GLY A 418 23.28 -0.38 -3.13
C GLY A 418 22.90 -0.79 -4.55
N ARG A 419 22.48 0.16 -5.41
CA ARG A 419 22.24 -0.12 -6.83
C ARG A 419 23.52 -0.56 -7.54
N GLY A 420 24.65 0.08 -7.27
CA GLY A 420 25.95 -0.31 -7.82
C GLY A 420 26.30 -1.76 -7.51
N LEU A 421 26.09 -2.19 -6.25
CA LEU A 421 26.27 -3.58 -5.84
C LEU A 421 25.27 -4.53 -6.50
N VAL A 422 24.00 -4.14 -6.62
CA VAL A 422 22.99 -4.91 -7.35
C VAL A 422 23.41 -5.11 -8.82
N MET A 423 23.90 -4.07 -9.49
CA MET A 423 24.40 -4.15 -10.86
C MET A 423 25.63 -5.04 -10.98
N LEU A 424 26.56 -4.96 -10.02
CA LEU A 424 27.75 -5.80 -9.97
C LEU A 424 27.39 -7.28 -9.79
N PHE A 425 26.53 -7.61 -8.82
CA PHE A 425 26.13 -8.98 -8.58
C PHE A 425 25.24 -9.56 -9.69
N ARG A 426 24.49 -8.70 -10.41
CA ARG A 426 23.71 -9.10 -11.59
C ARG A 426 24.57 -9.68 -12.71
N GLN A 427 25.87 -9.36 -12.75
CA GLN A 427 26.81 -9.95 -13.70
C GLN A 427 27.05 -11.44 -13.45
N ARG A 428 26.80 -11.93 -12.23
CA ARG A 428 27.09 -13.31 -11.82
C ARG A 428 25.85 -14.11 -11.47
N MET A 429 24.77 -13.46 -11.04
CA MET A 429 23.57 -14.12 -10.54
C MET A 429 22.30 -13.34 -10.90
N ALA A 430 21.18 -14.03 -11.07
CA ALA A 430 19.89 -13.37 -11.22
C ALA A 430 19.47 -12.72 -9.88
N ILE A 431 19.21 -11.41 -9.89
CA ILE A 431 18.79 -10.63 -8.71
C ILE A 431 17.38 -10.11 -8.92
N GLY A 432 16.42 -10.75 -8.26
CA GLY A 432 15.06 -10.24 -8.12
C GLY A 432 14.94 -9.13 -7.06
N VAL A 433 13.73 -8.56 -6.96
CA VAL A 433 13.39 -7.43 -6.07
C VAL A 433 13.82 -7.67 -4.62
N PHE A 434 13.54 -8.84 -4.05
CA PHE A 434 13.84 -9.13 -2.65
C PHE A 434 15.34 -9.15 -2.34
N ARG A 435 16.16 -9.77 -3.22
CA ARG A 435 17.62 -9.80 -3.04
C ARG A 435 18.24 -8.41 -3.15
N ALA A 436 17.73 -7.60 -4.09
CA ALA A 436 18.15 -6.21 -4.21
C ALA A 436 17.81 -5.40 -2.95
N PHE A 437 16.60 -5.59 -2.40
CA PHE A 437 16.21 -4.99 -1.13
C PHE A 437 17.16 -5.41 0.00
N SER A 438 17.48 -6.70 0.13
CA SER A 438 18.41 -7.20 1.16
C SER A 438 19.80 -6.56 1.02
N ILE A 439 20.35 -6.44 -0.19
CA ILE A 439 21.65 -5.79 -0.43
C ILE A 439 21.63 -4.35 0.06
N ASN A 440 20.61 -3.56 -0.32
CA ASN A 440 20.49 -2.18 0.13
C ASN A 440 20.30 -2.08 1.64
N LEU A 441 19.49 -2.97 2.23
CA LEU A 441 19.28 -3.02 3.68
C LEU A 441 20.60 -3.26 4.43
N PHE A 442 21.43 -4.22 3.98
CA PHE A 442 22.75 -4.46 4.57
C PHE A 442 23.67 -3.25 4.44
N VAL A 443 23.63 -2.54 3.31
CA VAL A 443 24.42 -1.32 3.08
C VAL A 443 23.99 -0.18 4.01
N ILE A 444 22.69 0.08 4.13
CA ILE A 444 22.14 1.15 4.99
C ILE A 444 22.38 0.86 6.48
N VAL A 445 22.11 -0.37 6.91
CA VAL A 445 22.33 -0.80 8.30
C VAL A 445 23.82 -0.86 8.62
N GLY A 446 24.64 -1.37 7.71
CA GLY A 446 26.09 -1.38 7.84
C GLY A 446 26.69 0.02 7.93
N GLY A 447 26.09 1.00 7.25
CA GLY A 447 26.45 2.41 7.35
C GLY A 447 26.26 2.98 8.77
N ALA A 448 25.19 2.61 9.47
CA ALA A 448 24.96 3.04 10.86
C ALA A 448 25.78 2.22 11.87
N VAL A 449 25.71 0.89 11.78
CA VAL A 449 26.27 -0.03 12.78
C VAL A 449 27.78 -0.16 12.65
N GLY A 450 28.33 -0.14 11.43
CA GLY A 450 29.75 -0.34 11.17
C GLY A 450 30.65 0.68 11.88
N PRO A 451 30.45 2.00 11.68
CA PRO A 451 31.19 3.04 12.38
C PRO A 451 31.04 2.97 13.89
N PHE A 452 29.83 2.71 14.38
CA PHE A 452 29.55 2.58 15.81
C PHE A 452 30.35 1.42 16.45
N LEU A 453 30.34 0.25 15.82
CA LEU A 453 31.13 -0.89 16.27
C LEU A 453 32.63 -0.62 16.17
N ALA A 454 33.08 0.04 15.10
CA ALA A 454 34.50 0.40 14.94
C ALA A 454 34.95 1.34 16.07
N SER A 455 34.18 2.37 16.39
CA SER A 455 34.49 3.29 17.50
C SER A 455 34.44 2.62 18.87
N ALA A 456 33.62 1.59 19.06
CA ALA A 456 33.56 0.84 20.32
C ALA A 456 34.72 -0.17 20.45
N ILE A 457 35.12 -0.80 19.34
CA ILE A 457 36.08 -1.91 19.34
C ILE A 457 37.52 -1.42 19.20
N LEU A 458 37.81 -0.41 18.37
CA LEU A 458 39.19 0.06 18.16
C LEU A 458 39.87 0.52 19.47
N PRO A 459 39.26 1.39 20.29
CA PRO A 459 39.88 1.83 21.54
C PRO A 459 40.14 0.67 22.51
N ALA A 460 39.25 -0.33 22.54
CA ALA A 460 39.41 -1.54 23.35
C ALA A 460 40.54 -2.45 22.85
N ILE A 461 40.84 -2.46 21.55
CA ILE A 461 41.96 -3.21 20.96
C ILE A 461 43.30 -2.49 21.19
N PHE A 462 43.31 -1.15 21.15
CA PHE A 462 44.52 -0.33 21.21
C PHE A 462 44.82 0.26 22.60
N ASP A 463 44.10 -0.18 23.65
CA ASP A 463 44.28 0.26 25.04
C ASP A 463 44.17 1.80 25.21
N LEU A 464 43.28 2.42 24.41
CA LEU A 464 43.00 3.86 24.44
C LEU A 464 41.90 4.17 25.46
N ASN A 465 42.06 5.27 26.19
CA ASN A 465 41.19 5.66 27.30
C ASN A 465 39.72 5.88 26.84
N VAL A 466 38.78 5.07 27.33
CA VAL A 466 37.36 4.99 26.87
C VAL A 466 36.46 6.04 27.56
N ALA A 467 36.98 7.24 27.84
CA ALA A 467 36.31 8.14 28.78
C ALA A 467 35.15 8.96 28.18
N SER A 468 35.04 9.10 26.85
CA SER A 468 33.88 9.73 26.20
C SER A 468 33.68 9.19 24.78
N TYR A 469 32.46 8.74 24.47
CA TYR A 469 32.03 8.44 23.09
C TYR A 469 31.66 9.76 22.41
N GLU A 470 32.65 10.46 21.88
CA GLU A 470 32.43 11.70 21.12
C GLU A 470 32.24 11.39 19.63
N TYR A 471 31.47 12.25 18.96
CA TYR A 471 31.26 12.14 17.52
C TYR A 471 32.56 12.50 16.77
N ASP A 472 33.04 11.59 15.91
CA ASP A 472 34.29 11.73 15.14
C ASP A 472 34.05 11.52 13.63
N MET A 473 35.00 11.91 12.77
CA MET A 473 34.95 11.72 11.32
C MET A 473 34.69 10.27 10.89
N MET A 474 35.06 9.28 11.71
CA MET A 474 34.72 7.87 11.46
C MET A 474 33.21 7.62 11.45
N GLN A 475 32.42 8.43 12.18
CA GLN A 475 30.95 8.36 12.24
C GLN A 475 30.28 9.02 11.04
N LEU A 476 31.01 9.53 10.04
CA LEU A 476 30.42 10.15 8.86
C LEU A 476 29.42 9.23 8.11
N PRO A 477 29.66 7.90 7.96
CA PRO A 477 28.66 6.98 7.43
C PRO A 477 27.51 6.70 8.43
N ASN A 478 27.62 7.05 9.71
CA ASN A 478 26.56 6.83 10.67
C ASN A 478 25.47 7.89 10.51
N TRP A 479 24.57 7.67 9.55
CA TRP A 479 23.48 8.58 9.23
C TRP A 479 22.56 8.85 10.42
N LEU A 480 22.33 7.87 11.29
CA LEU A 480 21.44 8.03 12.45
C LEU A 480 22.03 9.01 13.47
N TRP A 481 23.29 8.78 13.88
CA TRP A 481 23.96 9.64 14.85
C TRP A 481 24.21 11.03 14.28
N THR A 482 24.69 11.13 13.03
CA THR A 482 24.99 12.41 12.40
C THR A 482 23.76 13.33 12.36
N ILE A 483 22.57 12.77 12.12
CA ILE A 483 21.34 13.56 12.05
C ILE A 483 20.88 14.02 13.44
N ILE A 484 21.02 13.17 14.46
CA ILE A 484 20.72 13.54 15.85
C ILE A 484 21.64 14.68 16.29
N GLU A 485 22.93 14.57 16.00
CA GLU A 485 23.94 15.54 16.41
C GLU A 485 23.84 16.88 15.64
N VAL A 486 23.29 16.87 14.42
CA VAL A 486 22.91 18.09 13.68
C VAL A 486 21.62 18.70 14.24
N HIS A 487 20.68 17.87 14.69
CA HIS A 487 19.43 18.33 15.30
C HIS A 487 19.66 18.97 16.67
N ASP A 488 20.54 18.38 17.50
CA ASP A 488 20.89 18.87 18.84
C ASP A 488 21.90 20.05 18.81
N GLU A 489 22.15 20.62 17.63
CA GLU A 489 23.05 21.75 17.35
C GLU A 489 24.54 21.55 17.74
N SER A 490 24.90 20.39 18.27
CA SER A 490 26.26 20.02 18.63
C SER A 490 27.25 20.04 17.46
N LEU A 491 26.77 19.73 16.24
CA LEU A 491 27.57 19.80 15.00
C LEU A 491 27.40 21.11 14.21
N SER A 492 26.53 22.04 14.65
CA SER A 492 26.30 23.30 13.94
C SER A 492 27.58 24.15 13.80
N ALA A 493 28.56 23.94 14.69
CA ALA A 493 29.88 24.58 14.67
C ALA A 493 30.97 23.81 13.88
N GLN A 494 30.71 22.60 13.38
CA GLN A 494 31.67 21.79 12.60
C GLN A 494 31.25 21.70 11.11
N SER A 495 31.41 22.81 10.39
CA SER A 495 31.00 22.98 8.98
C SER A 495 31.54 21.95 7.98
N VAL A 496 32.65 21.28 8.32
CA VAL A 496 33.36 20.39 7.39
C VAL A 496 32.64 19.05 7.21
N ILE A 497 32.13 18.45 8.28
CA ILE A 497 31.53 17.10 8.21
C ILE A 497 30.23 17.14 7.43
N VAL A 498 29.35 18.08 7.77
CA VAL A 498 28.10 18.31 7.03
C VAL A 498 28.40 18.62 5.56
N GLY A 499 29.38 19.48 5.28
CA GLY A 499 29.80 19.80 3.92
C GLY A 499 30.27 18.58 3.11
N LEU A 500 31.02 17.67 3.73
CA LEU A 500 31.48 16.42 3.09
C LEU A 500 30.30 15.48 2.76
N VAL A 501 29.34 15.32 3.67
CA VAL A 501 28.15 14.49 3.42
C VAL A 501 27.31 15.08 2.29
N LEU A 502 27.10 16.40 2.29
CA LEU A 502 26.37 17.10 1.23
C LEU A 502 27.05 16.94 -0.13
N LEU A 503 28.37 17.10 -0.19
CA LEU A 503 29.17 16.91 -1.41
C LEU A 503 29.10 15.45 -1.90
N GLY A 504 29.23 14.48 -0.99
CA GLY A 504 29.09 13.05 -1.28
C GLY A 504 27.69 12.71 -1.81
N GLY A 505 26.64 13.27 -1.22
CA GLY A 505 25.25 13.15 -1.65
C GLY A 505 25.02 13.70 -3.04
N GLY A 506 25.52 14.90 -3.32
CA GLY A 506 25.45 15.53 -4.64
C GLY A 506 26.16 14.70 -5.73
N LEU A 507 27.37 14.22 -5.44
CA LEU A 507 28.10 13.33 -6.36
C LEU A 507 27.36 12.01 -6.58
N ALA A 508 26.83 11.38 -5.53
CA ALA A 508 26.05 10.15 -5.65
C ALA A 508 24.80 10.35 -6.51
N PHE A 509 24.08 11.47 -6.32
CA PHE A 509 22.92 11.83 -7.14
C PHE A 509 23.30 11.97 -8.62
N LEU A 510 24.41 12.65 -8.93
CA LEU A 510 24.90 12.80 -10.32
C LEU A 510 25.31 11.46 -10.94
N VAL A 511 26.00 10.60 -10.18
CA VAL A 511 26.33 9.23 -10.61
C VAL A 511 25.05 8.47 -10.91
N GLN A 512 24.03 8.57 -10.05
CA GLN A 512 22.76 7.91 -10.23
C GLN A 512 22.03 8.37 -11.51
N LEU A 513 22.07 9.68 -11.79
CA LEU A 513 21.53 10.28 -13.00
C LEU A 513 22.25 9.75 -14.25
N ALA A 514 23.59 9.70 -14.21
CA ALA A 514 24.40 9.16 -15.30
C ALA A 514 24.12 7.67 -15.55
N LEU A 515 23.98 6.87 -14.49
CA LEU A 515 23.64 5.45 -14.58
C LEU A 515 22.21 5.19 -15.11
N ALA A 516 21.29 6.13 -14.95
CA ALA A 516 19.93 6.02 -15.46
C ALA A 516 19.75 6.58 -16.88
N ALA A 517 20.73 7.30 -17.43
CA ALA A 517 20.62 7.95 -18.74
C ALA A 517 20.19 6.97 -19.85
N ARG A 518 20.78 5.77 -19.87
CA ARG A 518 20.44 4.71 -20.84
C ARG A 518 18.97 4.24 -20.75
N GLU A 519 18.38 4.29 -19.55
CA GLU A 519 16.97 3.91 -19.34
C GLU A 519 16.02 5.01 -19.84
N VAL A 520 16.43 6.28 -19.72
CA VAL A 520 15.68 7.46 -20.17
C VAL A 520 15.71 7.65 -21.69
N GLU A 521 16.78 7.18 -22.34
CA GLU A 521 16.94 7.19 -23.80
C GLU A 521 15.95 6.28 -24.53
N ALA A 522 15.25 5.37 -23.84
CA ALA A 522 14.27 4.49 -24.46
C ALA A 522 13.20 5.29 -25.23
N THR A 523 13.13 5.07 -26.54
CA THR A 523 12.20 5.76 -27.43
C THR A 523 10.94 4.95 -27.67
N ARG A 524 9.84 5.66 -27.97
CA ARG A 524 8.58 5.04 -28.38
C ARG A 524 8.80 4.22 -29.64
N GLN A 525 8.36 2.96 -29.64
CA GLN A 525 8.34 2.12 -30.83
C GLN A 525 6.96 2.24 -31.50
N ALA A 526 6.92 2.40 -32.82
CA ALA A 526 5.66 2.39 -33.58
C ALA A 526 4.98 1.02 -33.45
N ALA A 527 3.65 1.02 -33.38
CA ALA A 527 2.87 -0.22 -33.38
C ALA A 527 2.90 -0.83 -34.81
N PRO A 528 3.16 -2.14 -34.96
CA PRO A 528 3.01 -2.81 -36.24
C PRO A 528 1.56 -2.73 -36.74
N GLN A 529 1.34 -2.63 -38.06
CA GLN A 529 -0.01 -2.55 -38.65
C GLN A 529 -0.95 -3.64 -38.15
N ARG A 530 -0.49 -4.90 -38.11
CA ARG A 530 -1.27 -6.03 -37.59
C ARG A 530 -1.81 -5.84 -36.16
N VAL A 531 -1.06 -5.17 -35.28
CA VAL A 531 -1.52 -4.91 -33.91
C VAL A 531 -2.60 -3.82 -33.88
N LEU A 532 -2.50 -2.83 -34.77
CA LEU A 532 -3.50 -1.78 -34.91
C LEU A 532 -4.82 -2.34 -35.46
N GLU A 533 -4.73 -3.30 -36.38
CA GLU A 533 -5.88 -4.05 -36.91
C GLU A 533 -6.53 -4.89 -35.80
N ASP A 534 -5.75 -5.70 -35.07
CA ASP A 534 -6.26 -6.50 -33.95
C ASP A 534 -6.88 -5.64 -32.82
N GLU A 535 -6.29 -4.48 -32.49
CA GLU A 535 -6.86 -3.54 -31.50
C GLU A 535 -8.16 -2.90 -32.00
N ALA A 536 -8.28 -2.61 -33.29
CA ALA A 536 -9.50 -2.08 -33.90
C ALA A 536 -10.64 -3.10 -33.92
N GLU A 537 -10.33 -4.39 -34.07
CA GLU A 537 -11.31 -5.49 -33.97
C GLU A 537 -11.80 -5.71 -32.54
N MET A 538 -10.90 -5.67 -31.54
CA MET A 538 -11.25 -5.86 -30.13
C MET A 538 -11.97 -4.66 -29.51
N HIS A 539 -11.66 -3.46 -29.98
CA HIS A 539 -12.28 -2.21 -29.57
C HIS A 539 -12.85 -1.50 -30.79
N PRO A 540 -13.98 -1.99 -31.35
CA PRO A 540 -14.63 -1.29 -32.43
C PRO A 540 -14.90 0.13 -31.95
N ARG A 541 -14.38 1.12 -32.70
CA ARG A 541 -14.66 2.53 -32.40
C ARG A 541 -16.17 2.64 -32.27
N ARG A 542 -16.64 3.06 -31.10
CA ARG A 542 -18.04 3.48 -30.98
C ARG A 542 -18.26 4.49 -32.08
N GLU A 543 -19.21 4.22 -32.97
CA GLU A 543 -19.69 5.23 -33.91
C GLU A 543 -19.91 6.49 -33.08
N SER A 544 -19.21 7.57 -33.47
CA SER A 544 -19.39 8.85 -32.82
C SER A 544 -20.87 9.18 -32.94
N LEU A 545 -21.59 9.11 -31.83
CA LEU A 545 -22.93 9.66 -31.77
C LEU A 545 -22.80 11.12 -32.28
N PRO A 546 -23.67 11.54 -33.21
CA PRO A 546 -23.59 12.87 -33.78
C PRO A 546 -23.44 13.90 -32.66
N SER A 547 -22.43 14.76 -32.81
CA SER A 547 -22.05 15.73 -31.79
C SER A 547 -23.15 16.76 -31.52
N SER A 548 -24.10 16.85 -32.45
CA SER A 548 -25.26 17.72 -32.42
C SER A 548 -26.54 16.90 -32.66
N PRO A 549 -27.66 17.19 -31.96
CA PRO A 549 -28.97 16.62 -32.24
C PRO A 549 -29.52 16.90 -33.65
N TRP A 550 -28.82 17.73 -34.42
CA TRP A 550 -29.23 18.23 -35.74
C TRP A 550 -28.44 17.60 -36.90
N ASP A 551 -27.45 16.72 -36.65
CA ASP A 551 -26.62 16.10 -37.69
C ASP A 551 -27.32 14.93 -38.42
N HIS A 552 -28.65 14.83 -38.35
CA HIS A 552 -29.40 13.68 -38.88
C HIS A 552 -29.80 13.77 -40.37
N ASP A 553 -29.49 14.87 -41.07
CA ASP A 553 -30.02 15.10 -42.41
C ASP A 553 -28.98 15.61 -43.44
N GLU A 554 -27.78 15.01 -43.50
CA GLU A 554 -26.94 15.14 -44.70
C GLU A 554 -26.44 13.76 -45.18
N PRO A 555 -26.76 13.35 -46.44
CA PRO A 555 -26.18 12.15 -47.01
C PRO A 555 -24.69 12.36 -47.19
N ALA A 556 -23.89 11.41 -46.70
CA ALA A 556 -22.44 11.37 -46.75
C ALA A 556 -21.86 11.91 -48.07
N SER A 557 -21.47 13.20 -48.07
CA SER A 557 -20.55 13.73 -49.07
C SER A 557 -19.18 13.18 -48.68
N GLY A 558 -18.69 12.23 -49.47
CA GLY A 558 -17.42 11.55 -49.23
C GLY A 558 -16.27 12.54 -49.04
N GLU A 559 -15.67 12.51 -47.85
CA GLU A 559 -14.27 12.87 -47.71
C GLU A 559 -13.43 11.71 -48.25
N PRO A 560 -12.53 11.95 -49.23
CA PRO A 560 -11.69 10.90 -49.76
C PRO A 560 -10.65 10.48 -48.71
N ALA A 561 -10.31 9.19 -48.73
CA ALA A 561 -9.20 8.61 -47.99
C ALA A 561 -7.91 9.45 -48.14
N PRO A 562 -7.04 9.53 -47.10
CA PRO A 562 -5.74 10.15 -47.28
C PRO A 562 -4.98 9.31 -48.32
N SER A 563 -4.74 9.93 -49.46
CA SER A 563 -4.09 9.37 -50.64
C SER A 563 -2.74 8.73 -50.29
N GLU A 564 -2.64 7.45 -50.61
CA GLU A 564 -1.40 6.78 -50.96
C GLU A 564 -0.71 7.53 -52.12
N GLN A 565 0.63 7.58 -52.09
CA GLN A 565 1.55 8.06 -53.14
C GLN A 565 1.96 9.55 -53.14
N ALA A 566 3.10 9.80 -52.48
CA ALA A 566 4.16 10.64 -53.07
C ALA A 566 5.41 9.75 -53.21
N ALA A 567 5.40 8.88 -54.22
CA ALA A 567 6.62 8.30 -54.76
C ALA A 567 7.33 9.39 -55.57
N ILE A 568 8.41 9.94 -55.04
CA ILE A 568 9.41 10.66 -55.83
C ILE A 568 10.40 9.59 -56.30
N SER A 569 10.26 9.16 -57.55
CA SER A 569 11.35 8.51 -58.29
C SER A 569 12.35 9.60 -58.71
N PRO A 570 13.67 9.40 -58.57
CA PRO A 570 14.61 10.12 -59.40
C PRO A 570 14.53 9.57 -60.82
N GLU A 571 14.41 10.45 -61.80
CA GLU A 571 14.60 10.16 -63.22
C GLU A 571 16.05 9.77 -63.47
N ASP A 572 16.24 8.62 -64.10
CA ASP A 572 17.49 8.16 -64.71
C ASP A 572 17.49 8.64 -66.17
N PRO A 573 18.43 9.48 -66.62
CA PRO A 573 18.49 9.89 -68.01
C PRO A 573 19.34 8.91 -68.81
N ALA A 574 18.73 8.30 -69.83
CA ALA A 574 19.34 7.87 -71.08
C ALA A 574 20.59 6.94 -71.03
N ALA A 575 20.39 5.68 -71.43
CA ALA A 575 21.46 4.88 -72.03
C ALA A 575 21.89 5.50 -73.39
N PRO A 576 23.20 5.52 -73.71
CA PRO A 576 23.66 4.66 -74.82
C PRO A 576 25.08 4.06 -74.65
N GLY A 577 25.34 2.93 -75.32
CA GLY A 577 26.71 2.42 -75.64
C GLY A 577 27.27 1.42 -74.63
N ILE A 578 27.30 0.10 -74.87
CA ILE A 578 28.23 -0.66 -75.73
C ILE A 578 29.72 -0.42 -75.37
N ILE A 579 30.41 -1.56 -75.16
CA ILE A 579 31.85 -1.87 -75.33
C ILE A 579 32.64 -2.10 -74.02
N GLU A 580 33.09 -3.36 -73.93
CA GLU A 580 34.21 -3.99 -73.18
C GLU A 580 34.17 -4.14 -71.66
#